data_AF-K1YHU6-F1
#
_entry.id   AF-K1YHU6-F1
#
_cell.length_a   1.000
_cell.length_b   1.000
_cell.length_c   1.000
_cell.angle_alpha   90.00
_cell.angle_beta   90.00
_cell.angle_gamma   90.00
#
_symmetry.space_group_name_H-M   'P 1'
#
loop_
_entity.id
_entity.type
_entity.pdbx_description
1 polymer ?
#
loop_
_entity_poly.entity_id
_entity_poly.type
_entity_poly.pdbx_seq_one_letter_code
_entity_poly.pdbx_strand_id
1 'polypeptide(L)'
;MTKACETVNWRSYGLNQPKGSLPLGPYIIAVSVVSPFIKFKNASKETVDASDELVEEIRRTLMQCGQKLSKHIRREEKEADLEKKRQHIETFAPILVDGACRISKAKPGVREKALEGLARILGREEHLAVQELEEAIAHSKKEMAALAASTGILDAVLPDTPNNEPSLLPQNSQLSLDGMDFKGKKK
;
A
#
# COMPACT_ATOMS: atom_id res chain seq x y z
N MET A 1 -4.54 -19.84 -28.32
CA MET A 1 -4.31 -18.87 -27.24
C MET A 1 -4.78 -19.36 -25.89
N THR A 2 -6.08 -19.60 -25.70
CA THR A 2 -6.64 -20.07 -24.41
C THR A 2 -5.98 -21.35 -23.89
N LYS A 3 -5.74 -22.32 -24.77
CA LYS A 3 -4.99 -23.56 -24.47
C LYS A 3 -3.58 -23.28 -23.91
N ALA A 4 -2.87 -22.28 -24.42
CA ALA A 4 -1.56 -21.89 -23.89
C ALA A 4 -1.70 -21.34 -22.46
N CYS A 5 -2.71 -20.51 -22.20
CA CYS A 5 -2.99 -19.98 -20.86
C CYS A 5 -3.38 -21.09 -19.85
N GLU A 6 -4.18 -22.07 -20.25
CA GLU A 6 -4.59 -23.19 -19.38
C GLU A 6 -3.44 -24.13 -19.01
N THR A 7 -2.48 -24.32 -19.93
CA THR A 7 -1.32 -25.20 -19.69
C THR A 7 -0.28 -24.62 -18.73
N VAL A 8 -0.29 -23.30 -18.49
CA VAL A 8 0.58 -22.66 -17.50
C VAL A 8 0.06 -22.98 -16.09
N ASN A 9 0.97 -23.40 -15.21
CA ASN A 9 0.66 -23.60 -13.80
C ASN A 9 0.66 -22.25 -13.06
N TRP A 10 -0.52 -21.64 -12.88
CA TRP A 10 -0.62 -20.34 -12.24
C TRP A 10 -0.48 -20.41 -10.71
N ARG A 11 -0.68 -21.59 -10.11
CA ARG A 11 -0.53 -21.80 -8.66
C ARG A 11 0.88 -21.52 -8.17
N SER A 12 1.90 -21.89 -8.96
CA SER A 12 3.29 -21.60 -8.60
C SER A 12 3.60 -20.09 -8.55
N TYR A 13 2.75 -19.26 -9.15
CA TYR A 13 2.90 -17.81 -9.17
C TYR A 13 2.06 -17.09 -8.11
N GLY A 14 1.30 -17.81 -7.28
CA GLY A 14 0.45 -17.23 -6.23
C GLY A 14 -1.01 -17.02 -6.64
N LEU A 15 -1.43 -17.53 -7.79
CA LEU A 15 -2.83 -17.46 -8.23
C LEU A 15 -3.58 -18.74 -7.89
N ASN A 16 -4.86 -18.61 -7.49
CA ASN A 16 -5.71 -19.77 -7.31
C ASN A 16 -6.25 -20.28 -8.67
N GLN A 17 -6.12 -21.57 -8.94
CA GLN A 17 -6.49 -22.17 -10.22
C GLN A 17 -7.00 -23.61 -10.00
N PRO A 18 -8.20 -23.99 -10.45
CA PRO A 18 -8.62 -25.39 -10.60
C PRO A 18 -7.73 -26.14 -11.62
N LYS A 19 -7.79 -27.49 -11.64
CA LYS A 19 -7.00 -28.26 -12.62
C LYS A 19 -7.60 -28.08 -14.01
N GLY A 20 -6.80 -27.59 -14.97
CA GLY A 20 -7.20 -27.46 -16.37
C GLY A 20 -8.13 -26.29 -16.69
N SER A 21 -8.21 -25.29 -15.82
CA SER A 21 -8.98 -24.06 -16.06
C SER A 21 -8.07 -22.84 -16.09
N LEU A 22 -8.61 -21.68 -16.45
CA LEU A 22 -7.91 -20.40 -16.25
C LEU A 22 -7.79 -20.05 -14.75
N PRO A 23 -6.83 -19.17 -14.37
CA PRO A 23 -6.73 -18.67 -13.00
C PRO A 23 -8.01 -17.93 -12.59
N LEU A 24 -8.45 -18.15 -11.36
CA LEU A 24 -9.63 -17.51 -10.80
C LEU A 24 -9.22 -16.20 -10.11
N GLY A 25 -9.97 -15.12 -10.40
CA GLY A 25 -9.77 -13.80 -9.81
C GLY A 25 -9.96 -12.67 -10.83
N PRO A 26 -9.83 -11.41 -10.41
CA PRO A 26 -9.98 -10.24 -11.28
C PRO A 26 -8.72 -10.01 -12.12
N TYR A 27 -8.32 -11.02 -12.90
CA TYR A 27 -7.11 -10.98 -13.72
C TYR A 27 -7.45 -10.81 -15.19
N ILE A 28 -6.71 -9.94 -15.86
CA ILE A 28 -6.81 -9.70 -17.31
C ILE A 28 -5.51 -10.16 -17.95
N ILE A 29 -5.60 -11.13 -18.86
CA ILE A 29 -4.47 -11.61 -19.64
C ILE A 29 -4.66 -11.14 -21.08
N ALA A 30 -3.84 -10.17 -21.50
CA ALA A 30 -3.80 -9.70 -22.87
C ALA A 30 -2.60 -10.33 -23.60
N VAL A 31 -2.85 -10.98 -24.73
CA VAL A 31 -1.81 -11.56 -25.58
C VAL A 31 -1.94 -10.97 -26.98
N SER A 32 -0.91 -10.26 -27.41
CA SER A 32 -0.79 -9.76 -28.78
C SER A 32 0.19 -10.62 -29.55
N VAL A 33 -0.21 -11.08 -30.73
CA VAL A 33 0.63 -11.86 -31.64
C VAL A 33 0.67 -11.14 -32.97
N VAL A 34 1.87 -10.82 -33.43
CA VAL A 34 2.10 -10.06 -34.67
C VAL A 34 3.09 -10.84 -35.53
N SER A 35 2.66 -11.21 -36.73
CA SER A 35 3.49 -11.88 -37.73
C SER A 35 2.94 -11.62 -39.13
N PRO A 36 3.79 -11.55 -40.18
CA PRO A 36 3.34 -11.43 -41.57
C PRO A 36 2.48 -12.62 -42.02
N PHE A 37 2.72 -13.80 -41.47
CA PHE A 37 2.08 -15.04 -41.89
C PHE A 37 1.45 -15.76 -40.69
N ILE A 38 0.24 -15.35 -40.30
CA ILE A 38 -0.55 -15.99 -39.25
C ILE A 38 -1.53 -16.98 -39.88
N LYS A 39 -1.52 -18.23 -39.39
CA LYS A 39 -2.53 -19.25 -39.75
C LYS A 39 -3.76 -19.08 -38.86
N PHE A 40 -4.93 -18.96 -39.48
CA PHE A 40 -6.21 -18.85 -38.78
C PHE A 40 -7.03 -20.12 -38.98
N LYS A 41 -7.79 -20.51 -37.95
CA LYS A 41 -8.69 -21.67 -37.99
C LYS A 41 -9.95 -21.39 -38.82
N ASN A 42 -10.41 -20.13 -38.81
CA ASN A 42 -11.63 -19.67 -39.50
C ASN A 42 -11.29 -18.52 -40.47
N ALA A 43 -12.04 -18.39 -41.57
CA ALA A 43 -11.88 -17.29 -42.53
C ALA A 43 -12.13 -15.90 -41.90
N SER A 44 -12.99 -15.83 -40.87
CA SER A 44 -13.28 -14.62 -40.09
C SER A 44 -12.11 -14.14 -39.21
N LYS A 45 -11.00 -14.90 -39.13
CA LYS A 45 -9.78 -14.57 -38.35
C LYS A 45 -9.97 -14.41 -36.83
N GLU A 46 -11.05 -14.95 -36.28
CA GLU A 46 -11.34 -14.88 -34.84
C GLU A 46 -10.47 -15.82 -33.99
N THR A 47 -10.06 -16.96 -34.56
CA THR A 47 -9.27 -17.99 -33.87
C THR A 47 -7.99 -18.27 -34.64
N VAL A 48 -6.85 -18.11 -33.96
CA VAL A 48 -5.53 -18.49 -34.48
C VAL A 48 -5.36 -20.01 -34.40
N ASP A 49 -4.68 -20.59 -35.39
CA ASP A 49 -4.36 -22.02 -35.42
C ASP A 49 -3.52 -22.44 -34.20
N ALA A 50 -3.75 -23.66 -33.73
CA ALA A 50 -3.10 -24.21 -32.54
C ALA A 50 -1.83 -24.99 -32.91
N SER A 51 -0.93 -24.37 -33.66
CA SER A 51 0.38 -24.95 -33.96
C SER A 51 1.19 -25.09 -32.65
N ASP A 52 1.83 -26.24 -32.43
CA ASP A 52 2.53 -26.54 -31.17
C ASP A 52 3.65 -25.53 -30.86
N GLU A 53 4.40 -25.10 -31.88
CA GLU A 53 5.45 -24.07 -31.75
C GLU A 53 4.90 -22.75 -31.19
N LEU A 54 3.76 -22.28 -31.72
CA LEU A 54 3.12 -21.04 -31.30
C LEU A 54 2.61 -21.15 -29.85
N VAL A 55 2.00 -22.29 -29.51
CA VAL A 55 1.49 -22.55 -28.16
C VAL A 55 2.63 -22.58 -27.14
N GLU A 56 3.74 -23.23 -27.49
CA GLU A 56 4.91 -23.32 -26.63
C GLU A 56 5.59 -21.96 -26.40
N GLU A 57 5.71 -21.13 -27.44
CA GLU A 57 6.29 -19.79 -27.30
C GLU A 57 5.41 -18.88 -26.45
N ILE A 58 4.08 -18.91 -26.65
CA ILE A 58 3.14 -18.17 -25.81
C ILE A 58 3.17 -18.67 -24.37
N ARG A 59 3.30 -19.98 -24.16
CA ARG A 59 3.48 -20.55 -22.82
C ARG A 59 4.74 -20.02 -22.15
N ARG A 60 5.86 -19.96 -22.85
CA ARG A 60 7.15 -19.44 -22.33
C ARG A 60 7.05 -17.97 -21.97
N THR A 61 6.43 -17.14 -22.80
CA THR A 61 6.23 -15.71 -22.52
C THR A 61 5.30 -15.51 -21.31
N LEU A 62 4.20 -16.25 -21.21
CA LEU A 62 3.32 -16.22 -20.04
C LEU A 62 4.02 -16.66 -18.76
N MET A 63 4.90 -17.65 -18.81
CA MET A 63 5.71 -18.07 -17.65
C MET A 63 6.62 -16.94 -17.15
N GLN A 64 7.24 -16.17 -18.06
CA GLN A 64 8.06 -15.02 -17.68
C GLN A 64 7.22 -13.91 -17.03
N CYS A 65 6.03 -13.64 -17.56
CA CYS A 65 5.09 -12.71 -16.95
C CYS A 65 4.63 -13.20 -15.57
N GLY A 66 4.34 -14.49 -15.42
CA GLY A 66 3.98 -15.12 -14.15
C GLY A 66 5.05 -14.97 -13.08
N GLN A 67 6.33 -15.08 -13.44
CA GLN A 67 7.44 -14.85 -12.50
C GLN A 67 7.46 -13.41 -11.97
N LYS A 68 7.25 -12.42 -12.85
CA LYS A 68 7.19 -11.00 -12.45
C LYS A 68 5.97 -10.74 -11.55
N LEU A 69 4.82 -11.29 -11.90
CA LEU A 69 3.60 -11.21 -11.10
C LEU A 69 3.80 -11.81 -9.71
N SER A 70 4.42 -12.98 -9.61
CA SER A 70 4.67 -13.64 -8.33
C SER A 70 5.56 -12.81 -7.40
N LYS A 71 6.57 -12.12 -7.96
CA LYS A 71 7.41 -11.19 -7.19
C LYS A 71 6.60 -10.02 -6.64
N HIS A 72 5.65 -9.50 -7.41
CA HIS A 72 4.79 -8.41 -6.98
C HIS A 72 3.84 -8.84 -5.85
N ILE A 73 3.11 -9.95 -6.02
CA ILE A 73 2.21 -10.49 -5.00
C ILE A 73 2.96 -10.76 -3.69
N ARG A 74 4.12 -11.42 -3.75
CA ARG A 74 4.94 -11.70 -2.56
C ARG A 74 5.42 -10.44 -1.86
N ARG A 75 5.65 -9.36 -2.59
CA ARG A 75 6.03 -8.08 -2.01
C ARG A 75 4.86 -7.49 -1.22
N GLU A 76 3.66 -7.49 -1.80
CA GLU A 76 2.45 -7.02 -1.12
C GLU A 76 2.13 -7.85 0.12
N GLU A 77 2.20 -9.18 0.02
CA GLU A 77 2.00 -10.10 1.16
C GLU A 77 3.01 -9.80 2.28
N LYS A 78 4.29 -9.61 1.93
CA LYS A 78 5.33 -9.27 2.90
C LYS A 78 5.08 -7.91 3.56
N GLU A 79 4.67 -6.90 2.79
CA GLU A 79 4.33 -5.57 3.30
C GLU A 79 3.13 -5.65 4.26
N ALA A 80 2.08 -6.38 3.89
CA ALA A 80 0.91 -6.61 4.74
C ALA A 80 1.26 -7.36 6.04
N ASP A 81 2.12 -8.36 5.97
CA ASP A 81 2.57 -9.11 7.15
C ASP A 81 3.45 -8.27 8.08
N LEU A 82 4.30 -7.40 7.53
CA LEU A 82 5.06 -6.44 8.32
C LEU A 82 4.14 -5.45 9.02
N GLU A 83 3.12 -4.96 8.33
CA GLU A 83 2.14 -4.03 8.90
C GLU A 83 1.33 -4.67 10.02
N LYS A 84 0.83 -5.90 9.84
CA LYS A 84 0.13 -6.65 10.90
C LYS A 84 1.01 -6.83 12.14
N LYS A 85 2.29 -7.14 11.95
CA LYS A 85 3.25 -7.29 13.06
C LYS A 85 3.49 -5.96 13.77
N ARG A 86 3.59 -4.86 13.04
CA ARG A 86 3.74 -3.51 13.62
C ARG A 86 2.52 -3.12 14.45
N GLN A 87 1.31 -3.27 13.90
CA GLN A 87 0.06 -2.99 14.62
C GLN A 87 -0.07 -3.83 15.89
N HIS A 88 0.36 -5.10 15.83
CA HIS A 88 0.40 -5.97 17.00
C HIS A 88 1.36 -5.40 18.05
N ILE A 89 2.59 -5.04 17.67
CA ILE A 89 3.56 -4.45 18.62
C ILE A 89 3.02 -3.14 19.21
N GLU A 90 2.42 -2.26 18.41
CA GLU A 90 1.81 -1.00 18.88
C GLU A 90 0.76 -1.23 19.97
N THR A 91 -0.06 -2.29 19.82
CA THR A 91 -1.10 -2.62 20.80
C THR A 91 -0.51 -3.18 22.10
N PHE A 92 0.52 -4.03 22.02
CA PHE A 92 1.07 -4.72 23.19
C PHE A 92 2.20 -3.95 23.90
N ALA A 93 2.93 -3.09 23.20
CA ALA A 93 4.10 -2.41 23.75
C ALA A 93 3.80 -1.51 24.97
N PRO A 94 2.70 -0.72 25.02
CA PRO A 94 2.37 0.08 26.21
C PRO A 94 2.09 -0.78 27.45
N ILE A 95 1.41 -1.91 27.24
CA ILE A 95 1.09 -2.86 28.32
C ILE A 95 2.37 -3.47 28.90
N LEU A 96 3.34 -3.78 28.04
CA LEU A 96 4.65 -4.29 28.45
C LEU A 96 5.44 -3.25 29.25
N VAL A 97 5.42 -1.98 28.86
CA VAL A 97 6.06 -0.89 29.61
C VAL A 97 5.42 -0.74 30.99
N ASP A 98 4.09 -0.76 31.06
CA ASP A 98 3.38 -0.67 32.33
C ASP A 98 3.75 -1.84 33.26
N GLY A 99 3.83 -3.06 32.73
CA GLY A 99 4.29 -4.24 33.46
C GLY A 99 5.73 -4.09 33.96
N ALA A 100 6.65 -3.67 33.08
CA ALA A 100 8.06 -3.48 33.42
C ALA A 100 8.27 -2.40 34.50
N CYS A 101 7.58 -1.26 34.39
CA CYS A 101 7.63 -0.19 35.39
C CYS A 101 7.11 -0.65 36.77
N ARG A 102 6.05 -1.47 36.80
CA ARG A 102 5.52 -2.04 38.05
C ARG A 102 6.52 -2.97 38.73
N ILE A 103 7.17 -3.85 37.97
CA ILE A 103 8.17 -4.80 38.52
C ILE A 103 9.41 -4.05 39.03
N SER A 104 9.89 -3.07 38.26
CA SER A 104 11.09 -2.30 38.58
C SER A 104 10.86 -1.22 39.66
N LYS A 105 9.60 -0.96 40.07
CA LYS A 105 9.23 0.14 40.98
C LYS A 105 9.79 1.49 40.50
N ALA A 106 9.74 1.73 39.20
CA ALA A 106 10.36 2.89 38.58
C ALA A 106 9.66 4.21 38.97
N LYS A 107 10.40 5.32 38.97
CA LYS A 107 9.85 6.67 39.14
C LYS A 107 8.88 7.00 37.99
N PRO A 108 7.85 7.83 38.21
CA PRO A 108 6.80 8.09 37.21
C PRO A 108 7.34 8.64 35.88
N GLY A 109 8.41 9.45 35.90
CA GLY A 109 9.01 10.01 34.68
C GLY A 109 9.80 9.02 33.81
N VAL A 110 10.05 7.79 34.27
CA VAL A 110 10.72 6.75 33.45
C VAL A 110 9.74 6.14 32.44
N ARG A 111 8.46 6.04 32.81
CA ARG A 111 7.40 5.50 31.95
C ARG A 111 7.25 6.31 30.68
N GLU A 112 7.18 7.63 30.81
CA GLU A 112 7.00 8.56 29.70
C GLU A 112 8.16 8.47 28.70
N LYS A 113 9.41 8.45 29.21
CA LYS A 113 10.61 8.24 28.38
C LYS A 113 10.61 6.87 27.67
N ALA A 114 10.09 5.84 28.31
CA ALA A 114 10.00 4.51 27.71
C ALA A 114 8.95 4.47 26.58
N LEU A 115 7.82 5.16 26.75
CA LEU A 115 6.81 5.31 25.69
C LEU A 115 7.33 6.16 24.52
N GLU A 116 8.05 7.25 24.80
CA GLU A 116 8.71 8.06 23.78
C GLU A 116 9.75 7.24 23.00
N GLY A 117 10.57 6.44 23.69
CA GLY A 117 11.53 5.53 23.06
C GLY A 117 10.87 4.46 22.19
N LEU A 118 9.72 3.92 22.62
CA LEU A 118 8.93 2.99 21.80
C LEU A 118 8.37 3.66 20.54
N ALA A 119 7.83 4.86 20.66
CA ALA A 119 7.31 5.62 19.53
C ALA A 119 8.41 5.87 18.48
N ARG A 120 9.62 6.20 18.95
CA ARG A 120 10.82 6.35 18.10
C ARG A 120 11.20 5.06 17.36
N ILE A 121 11.22 3.93 18.06
CA ILE A 121 11.57 2.63 17.47
C ILE A 121 10.52 2.18 16.44
N LEU A 122 9.25 2.48 16.68
CA LEU A 122 8.15 2.14 15.78
C LEU A 122 8.08 3.06 14.55
N GLY A 123 8.83 4.17 14.53
CA GLY A 123 8.86 5.11 13.41
C GLY A 123 7.54 5.85 13.21
N ARG A 124 6.66 5.86 14.22
CA ARG A 124 5.42 6.65 14.26
C ARG A 124 5.72 8.00 14.89
N GLU A 125 6.70 8.71 14.35
CA GLU A 125 7.02 10.06 14.74
C GLU A 125 6.04 11.05 14.08
N GLU A 126 4.73 10.79 14.12
CA GLU A 126 3.73 11.62 13.42
C GLU A 126 3.88 13.10 13.83
N HIS A 127 4.13 13.35 15.13
CA HIS A 127 4.32 14.69 15.64
C HIS A 127 5.65 15.34 15.21
N LEU A 128 6.76 14.59 15.16
CA LEU A 128 8.05 15.16 14.72
C LEU A 128 8.04 15.38 13.20
N ALA A 129 7.47 14.45 12.43
CA ALA A 129 7.31 14.58 11.00
C ALA A 129 6.40 15.77 10.62
N VAL A 130 5.33 16.03 11.40
CA VAL A 130 4.49 17.22 11.22
C VAL A 130 5.27 18.50 11.54
N GLN A 131 6.05 18.52 12.63
CA GLN A 131 6.88 19.67 12.98
C GLN A 131 7.96 19.98 11.93
N GLU A 132 8.68 18.95 11.46
CA GLU A 132 9.68 19.09 10.39
C GLU A 132 9.05 19.59 9.07
N LEU A 133 7.84 19.12 8.75
CA LEU A 133 7.09 19.58 7.58
C LEU A 133 6.66 21.05 7.71
N GLU A 134 6.16 21.46 8.87
CA GLU A 134 5.78 22.86 9.15
C GLU A 134 6.99 23.79 9.04
N GLU A 135 8.14 23.38 9.57
CA GLU A 135 9.40 24.12 9.46
C GLU A 135 9.86 24.26 8.00
N ALA A 136 9.75 23.19 7.20
CA ALA A 136 10.08 23.21 5.77
C ALA A 136 9.13 24.10 4.95
N ILE A 137 7.82 24.09 5.27
CA ILE A 137 6.84 25.00 4.66
C ILE A 137 7.14 26.45 5.02
N ALA A 138 7.51 26.73 6.28
CA ALA A 138 7.88 28.07 6.71
C ALA A 138 9.15 28.56 6.01
N HIS A 139 10.14 27.69 5.80
CA HIS A 139 11.37 28.01 5.06
C HIS A 139 11.06 28.32 3.59
N SER A 140 10.35 27.45 2.89
CA SER A 140 10.01 27.64 1.48
C SER A 140 9.17 28.90 1.26
N LYS A 141 8.20 29.20 2.14
CA LYS A 141 7.43 30.46 2.09
C LYS A 141 8.32 31.70 2.22
N LYS A 142 9.33 31.67 3.09
CA LYS A 142 10.30 32.78 3.24
C LYS A 142 11.17 32.94 1.99
N GLU A 143 11.64 31.85 1.41
CA GLU A 143 12.44 31.86 0.18
C GLU A 143 11.63 32.37 -1.01
N MET A 144 10.38 31.92 -1.14
CA MET A 144 9.45 32.40 -2.17
C MET A 144 9.16 33.90 -2.02
N ALA A 145 8.98 34.38 -0.78
CA ALA A 145 8.80 35.81 -0.51
C ALA A 145 10.06 36.63 -0.85
N ALA A 146 11.26 36.11 -0.56
CA ALA A 146 12.52 36.76 -0.93
C ALA A 146 12.74 36.79 -2.45
N LEU A 147 12.40 35.69 -3.15
CA LEU A 147 12.44 35.60 -4.61
C LEU A 147 11.45 36.56 -5.26
N ALA A 148 10.21 36.66 -4.76
CA ALA A 148 9.21 37.61 -5.23
C ALA A 148 9.67 39.06 -5.08
N ALA A 149 10.27 39.41 -3.94
CA ALA A 149 10.85 40.74 -3.71
C ALA A 149 11.99 41.08 -4.69
N SER A 150 12.75 40.08 -5.15
CA SER A 150 13.87 40.26 -6.08
C SER A 150 13.48 40.28 -7.56
N THR A 151 12.39 39.61 -7.94
CA THR A 151 12.01 39.39 -9.36
C THR A 151 10.87 40.28 -9.85
N GLY A 152 10.13 40.95 -8.97
CA GLY A 152 9.13 41.96 -9.35
C GLY A 152 7.90 41.43 -10.10
N ILE A 153 7.68 40.13 -10.12
CA ILE A 153 6.48 39.49 -10.68
C ILE A 153 5.52 39.22 -9.51
N LEU A 154 4.30 39.78 -9.60
CA LEU A 154 3.22 39.53 -8.64
C LEU A 154 2.88 38.03 -8.56
N ASP A 155 2.66 37.59 -7.31
CA ASP A 155 2.39 36.22 -6.84
C ASP A 155 1.84 35.26 -7.91
N ALA A 156 2.63 34.24 -8.24
CA ALA A 156 2.06 32.99 -8.71
C ALA A 156 1.24 32.40 -7.55
N VAL A 157 -0.08 32.54 -7.66
CA VAL A 157 -1.10 31.93 -6.79
C VAL A 157 -0.64 30.55 -6.31
N LEU A 158 -0.38 30.42 -5.01
CA LEU A 158 -0.40 29.14 -4.33
C LEU A 158 -1.78 28.51 -4.61
N PRO A 159 -1.87 27.26 -5.09
CA PRO A 159 -3.16 26.59 -5.16
C PRO A 159 -3.58 26.20 -3.74
N ASP A 160 -4.12 27.17 -2.99
CA ASP A 160 -5.10 26.87 -1.94
C ASP A 160 -6.43 26.61 -2.65
N THR A 161 -6.57 25.43 -3.24
CA THR A 161 -7.91 24.84 -3.39
C THR A 161 -8.10 23.87 -2.23
N PRO A 162 -9.00 24.16 -1.27
CA PRO A 162 -9.54 23.13 -0.41
C PRO A 162 -10.40 22.23 -1.33
N ASN A 163 -9.77 21.23 -1.94
CA ASN A 163 -10.45 20.25 -2.77
C ASN A 163 -11.37 19.41 -1.88
N ASN A 164 -12.63 19.83 -1.87
CA ASN A 164 -13.74 18.90 -1.88
C ASN A 164 -13.58 17.96 -3.08
N GLU A 165 -12.93 16.81 -2.88
CA GLU A 165 -13.17 15.62 -3.68
C GLU A 165 -13.82 14.53 -2.80
N PRO A 166 -14.81 13.80 -3.34
CA PRO A 166 -15.70 12.96 -2.56
C PRO A 166 -14.98 11.74 -1.98
N SER A 167 -15.28 11.46 -0.71
CA SER A 167 -14.89 10.24 -0.01
C SER A 167 -15.29 8.96 -0.77
N LEU A 168 -14.33 8.21 -1.29
CA LEU A 168 -14.52 6.83 -1.78
C LEU A 168 -14.06 5.77 -0.76
N LEU A 169 -14.21 6.05 0.52
CA LEU A 169 -14.08 5.04 1.57
C LEU A 169 -15.29 5.13 2.50
N PRO A 170 -16.02 4.03 2.76
CA PRO A 170 -17.11 4.03 3.71
C PRO A 170 -16.55 4.30 5.10
N GLN A 171 -16.82 5.50 5.63
CA GLN A 171 -16.58 5.85 7.02
C GLN A 171 -17.58 5.11 7.91
N ASN A 172 -17.24 3.88 8.29
CA ASN A 172 -17.83 3.25 9.46
C ASN A 172 -16.72 2.89 10.43
N SER A 173 -16.95 3.27 11.70
CA SER A 173 -16.14 3.03 12.91
C SER A 173 -15.05 4.05 13.26
N GLN A 174 -15.45 5.30 13.55
CA GLN A 174 -14.83 5.98 14.68
C GLN A 174 -15.37 5.34 15.97
N LEU A 175 -14.49 4.65 16.72
CA LEU A 175 -14.70 4.44 18.15
C LEU A 175 -14.51 5.79 18.84
N SER A 176 -15.62 6.46 19.14
CA SER A 176 -15.64 7.65 19.99
C SER A 176 -15.38 7.25 21.45
N LEU A 177 -14.25 7.70 22.00
CA LEU A 177 -14.02 7.78 23.44
C LEU A 177 -14.08 9.26 23.84
N ASP A 178 -15.29 9.82 23.90
CA ASP A 178 -15.52 11.08 24.61
C ASP A 178 -16.94 11.08 25.19
N GLY A 179 -17.00 11.02 26.52
CA GLY A 179 -18.26 11.03 27.25
C GLY A 179 -18.25 10.37 28.62
N MET A 180 -17.26 10.64 29.48
CA MET A 180 -17.40 10.42 30.94
C MET A 180 -16.60 11.45 31.76
N ASP A 181 -17.09 12.68 31.80
CA ASP A 181 -16.85 13.58 32.94
C ASP A 181 -18.05 13.46 33.90
N PHE A 182 -17.91 12.66 34.96
CA PHE A 182 -18.82 12.72 36.12
C PHE A 182 -18.16 13.48 37.25
N LYS A 183 -18.44 14.80 37.23
CA LYS A 183 -18.25 15.73 38.33
C LYS A 183 -19.00 15.22 39.57
N GLY A 184 -18.30 15.18 40.71
CA GLY A 184 -18.84 14.68 41.98
C GLY A 184 -20.07 15.42 42.49
N LYS A 185 -20.92 14.69 43.21
CA LYS A 185 -21.87 15.24 44.18
C LYS A 185 -21.62 14.60 45.55
N LYS A 186 -21.17 15.44 46.50
CA LYS A 186 -21.41 15.24 47.93
C LYS A 186 -22.79 15.83 48.25
N LYS A 187 -23.71 14.97 48.69
CA LYS A 187 -24.65 15.09 49.82
C LYS A 187 -25.76 14.07 49.62
#